data_AF-A0A6J4RNS0-F1
#
_entry.id   AF-A0A6J4RNS0-F1
#
_cell.length_a   1.000
_cell.length_b   1.000
_cell.length_c   1.000
_cell.angle_alpha   90.00
_cell.angle_beta   90.00
_cell.angle_gamma   90.00
#
_symmetry.space_group_name_H-M   'P 1'
#
loop_
_entity.id
_entity.type
_entity.pdbx_description
1 polymer ?
#
loop_
_entity_poly.entity_id
_entity_poly.type
_entity_poly.pdbx_seq_one_letter_code
_entity_poly.pdbx_strand_id
1 'polypeptide(L)'
;MRATVPELTPHVRDGLLAYGPYRYRYKSGRSGEAARVTLGANARLITLGVAARTGPEEYLVESFAERLGGGRVGRSCVRFSKLASLELEAVRELLHAAARLPPPGLDEEDNDPGPSDSGGAG
;
A
#
# COMPACT_ATOMS: atom_id res chain seq x y z
N MET A 1 -12.88 4.02 -3.05
CA MET A 1 -12.37 2.67 -3.40
C MET A 1 -13.24 2.02 -4.46
N ARG A 2 -14.42 1.45 -4.14
CA ARG A 2 -15.26 0.72 -5.13
C ARG A 2 -15.60 1.49 -6.41
N ALA A 3 -15.79 2.81 -6.33
CA ALA A 3 -16.03 3.66 -7.50
C ALA A 3 -14.75 4.09 -8.24
N THR A 4 -13.60 4.07 -7.56
CA THR A 4 -12.31 4.54 -8.10
C THR A 4 -11.55 3.41 -8.77
N VAL A 5 -11.55 2.22 -8.17
CA VAL A 5 -10.81 1.04 -8.63
C VAL A 5 -11.76 -0.16 -8.62
N PRO A 6 -12.83 -0.15 -9.45
CA PRO A 6 -13.83 -1.22 -9.48
C PRO A 6 -13.26 -2.60 -9.87
N GLU A 7 -12.11 -2.63 -10.54
CA GLU A 7 -11.37 -3.83 -10.93
C GLU A 7 -10.73 -4.56 -9.74
N LEU A 8 -10.51 -3.88 -8.61
CA LEU A 8 -9.94 -4.50 -7.42
C LEU A 8 -11.03 -5.19 -6.60
N THR A 9 -11.07 -6.53 -6.67
CA THR A 9 -12.03 -7.37 -5.95
C THR A 9 -12.03 -7.08 -4.44
N PRO A 10 -13.16 -6.65 -3.85
CA PRO A 10 -13.25 -6.40 -2.41
C PRO A 10 -13.25 -7.71 -1.63
N HIS A 11 -12.56 -7.73 -0.49
CA HIS A 11 -12.55 -8.83 0.47
C HIS A 11 -12.24 -8.32 1.89
N VAL A 12 -12.36 -9.20 2.88
CA VAL A 12 -11.90 -8.93 4.25
C VAL A 12 -10.62 -9.70 4.48
N ARG A 13 -9.63 -9.04 5.08
CA ARG A 13 -8.36 -9.66 5.47
C ARG A 13 -7.95 -9.17 6.85
N ASP A 14 -7.71 -10.07 7.80
CA ASP A 14 -7.24 -9.73 9.15
C ASP A 14 -8.12 -8.66 9.84
N GLY A 15 -9.44 -8.69 9.60
CA GLY A 15 -10.39 -7.70 10.12
C GLY A 15 -10.38 -6.33 9.41
N LEU A 16 -9.61 -6.19 8.33
CA LEU A 16 -9.50 -4.98 7.51
C LEU A 16 -10.35 -5.09 6.25
N LEU A 17 -10.82 -3.94 5.75
CA LEU A 17 -11.34 -3.85 4.39
C LEU A 17 -10.15 -3.94 3.42
N ALA A 18 -10.24 -4.83 2.44
CA ALA A 18 -9.16 -5.09 1.50
C ALA A 18 -9.68 -5.18 0.06
N TYR A 19 -8.81 -4.88 -0.90
CA TYR A 19 -9.15 -4.84 -2.32
C TYR A 19 -8.00 -5.42 -3.14
N GLY A 20 -8.34 -6.26 -4.12
CA GLY A 20 -7.38 -6.94 -5.00
C GLY A 20 -6.51 -7.94 -4.23
N PRO A 21 -7.00 -9.14 -3.90
CA PRO A 21 -6.16 -10.17 -3.30
C PRO A 21 -5.08 -10.61 -4.29
N TYR A 22 -3.87 -10.83 -3.81
CA TYR A 22 -2.78 -11.39 -4.62
C TYR A 22 -1.88 -12.29 -3.77
N ARG A 23 -1.16 -13.21 -4.44
CA ARG A 23 -0.14 -14.03 -3.81
C ARG A 23 1.22 -13.44 -4.07
N TYR A 24 2.05 -13.40 -3.04
CA TYR A 24 3.44 -12.95 -3.16
C TYR A 24 4.39 -14.10 -2.87
N ARG A 25 5.56 -14.05 -3.49
CA ARG A 25 6.70 -14.91 -3.18
C ARG A 25 7.98 -14.13 -3.40
N TYR A 26 8.83 -14.12 -2.37
CA TYR A 26 10.18 -13.53 -2.42
C TYR A 26 11.23 -14.63 -2.62
N LYS A 27 12.42 -14.27 -3.10
CA LYS A 27 13.56 -15.19 -3.26
C LYS A 27 14.00 -15.86 -1.96
N SER A 28 13.81 -15.18 -0.82
CA SER A 28 14.05 -15.75 0.52
C SER A 28 13.12 -16.94 0.87
N GLY A 29 12.16 -17.28 0.01
CA GLY A 29 11.17 -18.32 0.25
C GLY A 29 9.92 -17.82 0.99
N ARG A 30 9.94 -16.60 1.54
CA ARG A 30 8.78 -15.98 2.17
C ARG A 30 7.68 -15.80 1.13
N SER A 31 6.53 -16.41 1.37
CA SER A 31 5.36 -16.31 0.50
C SER A 31 4.08 -16.23 1.32
N GLY A 32 3.01 -15.77 0.68
CA GLY A 32 1.71 -15.66 1.32
C GLY A 32 0.71 -14.95 0.44
N GLU A 33 -0.41 -14.59 1.05
CA GLU A 33 -1.43 -13.76 0.42
C GLU A 33 -1.33 -12.34 0.98
N ALA A 34 -1.70 -11.35 0.17
CA ALA A 34 -1.76 -9.94 0.50
C ALA A 34 -2.88 -9.27 -0.32
N ALA A 35 -3.05 -7.96 -0.13
CA ALA A 35 -4.03 -7.16 -0.86
C ALA A 35 -3.38 -5.93 -1.47
N ARG A 36 -3.86 -5.51 -2.64
CA ARG A 36 -3.37 -4.32 -3.36
C ARG A 36 -3.63 -3.05 -2.57
N VAL A 37 -4.79 -2.98 -1.94
CA VAL A 37 -5.17 -1.86 -1.08
C VAL A 37 -5.85 -2.39 0.17
N THR A 38 -5.51 -1.80 1.33
CA THR A 38 -6.17 -2.09 2.61
C THR A 38 -6.63 -0.80 3.28
N LEU A 39 -7.72 -0.88 4.02
CA LEU A 39 -8.23 0.20 4.84
C LEU A 39 -8.52 -0.35 6.24
N GLY A 40 -7.74 0.13 7.20
CA GLY A 40 -7.90 -0.16 8.62
C GLY A 40 -8.19 1.10 9.41
N ALA A 41 -8.93 0.97 10.50
CA ALA A 41 -9.11 2.03 11.47
C ALA A 41 -8.95 1.48 12.88
N ASN A 42 -8.35 2.28 13.75
CA ASN A 42 -8.36 2.07 15.19
C ASN A 42 -8.94 3.31 15.88
N ALA A 43 -8.93 3.32 17.22
CA ALA A 43 -9.51 4.42 18.00
C ALA A 43 -8.90 5.82 17.74
N ARG A 44 -7.73 5.90 17.07
CA ARG A 44 -7.00 7.16 16.84
C ARG A 44 -6.80 7.50 15.37
N LEU A 45 -6.61 6.50 14.52
CA LEU A 45 -6.12 6.69 13.15
C LEU A 45 -6.79 5.73 12.18
N ILE A 46 -6.93 6.22 10.95
CA ILE A 46 -7.24 5.45 9.75
C ILE A 46 -5.91 5.23 9.01
N THR A 47 -5.70 4.01 8.52
CA THR A 47 -4.55 3.62 7.71
C THR A 47 -5.06 3.17 6.34
N LEU A 48 -4.60 3.86 5.29
CA LEU A 48 -4.73 3.43 3.91
C LEU A 48 -3.42 2.76 3.49
N GLY A 49 -3.45 1.43 3.35
CA GLY A 49 -2.33 0.65 2.82
C GLY A 49 -2.43 0.50 1.31
N VAL A 50 -1.30 0.65 0.61
CA VAL A 50 -1.18 0.53 -0.84
C VAL A 50 0.06 -0.29 -1.16
N ALA A 51 -0.15 -1.47 -1.72
CA ALA A 51 0.89 -2.39 -2.16
C ALA A 51 1.16 -2.15 -3.65
N ALA A 52 1.99 -1.16 -3.96
CA ALA A 52 2.44 -0.84 -5.31
C ALA A 52 3.79 -0.13 -5.24
N ARG A 53 4.63 -0.33 -6.27
CA ARG A 53 5.95 0.27 -6.37
C ARG A 53 6.15 1.04 -7.67
N THR A 54 6.99 2.07 -7.62
CA THR A 54 7.49 2.80 -8.79
C THR A 54 8.86 2.29 -9.26
N GLY A 55 9.56 1.55 -8.39
CA GLY A 55 10.85 0.90 -8.69
C GLY A 55 11.13 -0.26 -7.73
N PRO A 56 12.35 -0.83 -7.71
CA PRO A 56 12.69 -1.95 -6.83
C PRO A 56 12.55 -1.62 -5.34
N GLU A 57 12.99 -0.43 -4.95
CA GLU A 57 13.00 0.03 -3.54
C GLU A 57 11.94 1.11 -3.24
N GLU A 58 11.34 1.68 -4.28
CA GLU A 58 10.46 2.82 -4.14
C GLU A 58 8.99 2.41 -4.12
N TYR A 59 8.29 2.75 -3.04
CA TYR A 59 6.86 2.55 -2.95
C TYR A 59 6.09 3.73 -3.51
N LEU A 60 4.98 3.42 -4.17
CA LEU A 60 4.13 4.41 -4.82
C LEU A 60 3.60 5.48 -3.86
N VAL A 61 3.34 5.15 -2.59
CA VAL A 61 2.79 6.14 -1.63
C VAL A 61 3.79 7.25 -1.35
N GLU A 62 5.08 6.95 -1.35
CA GLU A 62 6.15 7.91 -1.06
C GLU A 62 6.19 9.02 -2.11
N SER A 63 5.96 8.70 -3.39
CA SER A 63 5.89 9.69 -4.48
C SER A 63 4.64 10.58 -4.43
N PHE A 64 3.66 10.25 -3.58
CA PHE A 64 2.45 11.06 -3.36
C PHE A 64 2.52 11.92 -2.10
N ALA A 65 3.60 11.88 -1.32
CA ALA A 65 3.65 12.44 0.02
C ALA A 65 3.28 13.93 0.09
N GLU A 66 3.84 14.76 -0.80
CA GLU A 66 3.54 16.20 -0.84
C GLU A 66 2.11 16.47 -1.36
N ARG A 67 1.63 15.64 -2.28
CA ARG A 67 0.33 15.83 -2.96
C ARG A 67 -0.85 15.44 -2.10
N LEU A 68 -0.65 14.57 -1.11
CA LEU A 68 -1.70 14.11 -0.21
C LEU A 68 -2.19 15.19 0.75
N GLY A 69 -1.49 16.32 0.87
CA GLY A 69 -1.89 17.49 1.67
C GLY A 69 -1.79 17.29 3.19
N GLY A 70 -1.77 16.06 3.67
CA GLY A 70 -1.61 15.73 5.07
C GLY A 70 -1.51 14.23 5.34
N GLY A 71 -1.67 13.87 6.62
CA GLY A 71 -1.40 12.52 7.09
C GLY A 71 0.09 12.20 7.22
N ARG A 72 0.38 11.06 7.82
CA ARG A 72 1.74 10.52 7.98
C ARG A 72 1.95 9.41 6.96
N VAL A 73 2.75 9.72 5.94
CA VAL A 73 3.21 8.74 4.95
C VAL A 73 4.29 7.85 5.56
N GLY A 74 4.22 6.56 5.25
CA GLY A 74 5.35 5.62 5.33
C GLY A 74 5.41 4.82 4.04
N ARG A 75 6.34 3.86 3.95
CA ARG A 75 6.64 3.10 2.72
C ARG A 75 5.40 2.72 1.90
N SER A 76 4.54 1.85 2.43
CA SER A 76 3.36 1.36 1.71
C SER A 76 2.02 1.87 2.28
N CYS A 77 2.00 2.98 3.03
CA CYS A 77 0.76 3.45 3.64
C CYS A 77 0.75 4.93 3.98
N VAL A 78 -0.45 5.50 4.07
CA VAL A 78 -0.70 6.81 4.67
C VAL A 78 -1.65 6.67 5.86
N ARG A 79 -1.31 7.30 6.98
CA ARG A 79 -2.11 7.32 8.21
C ARG A 79 -2.68 8.71 8.47
N PHE A 80 -3.95 8.79 8.81
CA PHE A 80 -4.64 10.06 9.00
C PHE A 80 -5.78 9.90 10.01
N SER A 81 -6.15 10.96 10.72
CA SER A 81 -7.23 10.92 11.73
C SER A 81 -8.61 11.24 11.15
N LYS A 82 -8.67 11.98 10.05
CA LYS A 82 -9.92 12.36 9.37
C LYS A 82 -9.68 12.47 7.87
N LEU A 83 -10.68 12.10 7.06
CA LEU A 83 -10.55 12.14 5.61
C LEU A 83 -10.27 13.56 5.08
N ALA A 84 -10.79 14.59 5.76
CA ALA A 84 -10.57 16.00 5.42
C ALA A 84 -9.12 16.48 5.58
N SER A 85 -8.20 15.66 6.11
CA SER A 85 -6.77 15.98 6.11
C SER A 85 -6.04 15.51 4.85
N LEU A 86 -6.75 14.88 3.91
CA LEU A 86 -6.18 14.40 2.66
C LEU A 86 -6.76 15.11 1.45
N GLU A 87 -5.93 15.36 0.46
CA GLU A 87 -6.37 15.76 -0.87
C GLU A 87 -6.98 14.56 -1.60
N LEU A 88 -8.31 14.56 -1.72
CA LEU A 88 -9.06 13.42 -2.26
C LEU A 88 -8.72 13.08 -3.70
N GLU A 89 -8.35 14.07 -4.51
CA GLU A 89 -7.94 13.83 -5.89
C GLU A 89 -6.59 13.11 -5.95
N ALA A 90 -5.62 13.52 -5.11
CA ALA A 90 -4.35 12.81 -4.98
C ALA A 90 -4.54 11.36 -4.48
N VAL A 91 -5.49 11.13 -3.56
CA VAL A 91 -5.84 9.77 -3.11
C VAL A 91 -6.43 8.95 -4.27
N ARG A 92 -7.28 9.53 -5.12
CA ARG A 92 -7.86 8.81 -6.27
C ARG A 92 -6.78 8.42 -7.28
N GLU A 93 -5.90 9.35 -7.61
CA GLU A 93 -4.77 9.08 -8.49
C GLU A 93 -3.83 8.01 -7.93
N LEU A 94 -3.54 8.05 -6.62
CA LEU A 94 -2.77 7.02 -5.93
C LEU A 94 -3.42 5.64 -6.09
N LEU A 95 -4.73 5.54 -5.89
CA LEU A 95 -5.45 4.27 -6.05
C LEU A 95 -5.44 3.77 -7.50
N HIS A 96 -5.65 4.65 -8.48
CA HIS A 96 -5.57 4.30 -9.89
C HIS A 96 -4.17 3.82 -10.30
N ALA A 97 -3.13 4.50 -9.85
CA ALA A 97 -1.76 4.08 -10.09
C ALA A 97 -1.46 2.74 -9.40
N ALA A 98 -1.97 2.57 -8.17
CA ALA A 98 -1.83 1.33 -7.42
C ALA A 98 -2.49 0.14 -8.11
N ALA A 99 -3.61 0.32 -8.82
CA ALA A 99 -4.23 -0.78 -9.56
C ALA A 99 -3.38 -1.24 -10.76
N ARG A 100 -2.63 -0.32 -11.40
CA ARG A 100 -1.82 -0.58 -12.60
C ARG A 100 -0.41 -1.08 -12.31
N LEU A 101 0.26 -0.54 -11.29
CA LEU A 101 1.66 -0.83 -11.00
C LEU A 101 1.82 -2.12 -10.19
N PRO A 102 2.84 -2.95 -10.45
CA PRO A 102 2.98 -4.24 -9.78
C PRO A 102 3.08 -4.10 -8.25
N PRO A 103 2.42 -4.99 -7.48
CA PRO A 103 2.63 -5.06 -6.04
C PRO A 103 3.96 -5.77 -5.73
N PRO A 104 4.50 -5.58 -4.53
CA PRO A 104 5.69 -6.29 -4.08
C PRO A 104 5.48 -7.80 -4.01
N GLY A 105 6.48 -8.56 -4.49
CA GLY A 105 6.51 -10.02 -4.50
C GLY A 105 5.62 -10.70 -5.53
N LEU A 106 5.05 -9.94 -6.48
CA LEU A 106 4.42 -10.49 -7.68
C LEU A 106 5.51 -10.64 -8.75
N ASP A 107 5.95 -11.87 -9.00
CA ASP A 107 6.90 -12.27 -10.04
C ASP A 107 8.29 -11.58 -9.97
N GLU A 108 8.86 -11.46 -8.76
CA GLU A 108 10.23 -10.93 -8.56
C GLU A 108 11.32 -11.98 -8.83
N GLU A 109 11.58 -12.28 -10.09
CA GLU A 109 12.83 -12.99 -10.46
C GLU A 109 14.06 -12.07 -10.48
N ASP A 110 13.96 -10.73 -10.46
CA ASP A 110 15.10 -9.87 -10.83
C ASP A 110 15.43 -8.62 -9.99
N ASN A 111 14.75 -8.29 -8.88
CA ASN A 111 15.14 -7.08 -8.14
C ASN A 111 14.76 -7.10 -6.65
N ASP A 112 15.60 -7.75 -5.84
CA ASP A 112 15.57 -7.65 -4.36
C ASP A 112 16.90 -7.02 -3.89
N PRO A 113 16.88 -5.86 -3.22
CA PRO A 113 18.06 -5.29 -2.57
C PRO A 113 18.45 -6.01 -1.27
N GLY A 114 17.71 -7.05 -0.86
CA GLY A 114 17.94 -7.76 0.38
C GLY A 114 17.36 -7.00 1.58
N PRO A 115 17.43 -7.59 2.79
CA PRO A 115 16.83 -6.99 3.97
C PRO A 115 17.52 -5.67 4.29
N SER A 116 16.80 -4.56 4.12
CA SER A 116 17.13 -3.29 4.77
C SER A 116 16.99 -3.52 6.27
N ASP A 117 18.12 -3.81 6.92
CA ASP A 117 18.23 -3.98 8.35
C ASP A 117 17.91 -2.64 9.01
N SER A 118 16.65 -2.44 9.36
CA SER A 118 16.27 -1.38 10.30
C SER A 118 16.60 -1.87 11.70
N GLY A 119 17.89 -1.91 12.02
CA GLY A 119 18.37 -1.90 13.38
C GLY A 119 17.74 -0.72 14.11
N GLY A 120 17.07 -1.01 15.22
CA GLY A 120 16.28 -0.03 15.96
C GLY A 120 15.87 -0.54 17.33
N ALA A 121 16.89 -0.73 18.18
CA ALA A 121 16.94 -0.63 19.64
C ALA A 121 15.70 -0.99 20.50
N GLY A 122 15.93 -1.91 21.43
CA GLY A 122 15.10 -2.20 22.60
C GLY A 122 15.55 -3.46 23.30
#